data_AF-A0A4R1WZL7-F1
#
_entry.id   AF-A0A4R1WZL7-F1
#
_cell.length_a   1.000
_cell.length_b   1.000
_cell.length_c   1.000
_cell.angle_alpha   90.00
_cell.angle_beta   90.00
_cell.angle_gamma   90.00
#
_symmetry.space_group_name_H-M   'P 1'
#
loop_
_entity.id
_entity.type
_entity.pdbx_description
1 polymer ?
#
loop_
_entity_poly.entity_id
_entity_poly.type
_entity_poly.pdbx_seq_one_letter_code
_entity_poly.pdbx_strand_id
1 'polypeptide(L)'
;MIRAPISEIQGPDRQLECHRALDAHVMEAVDQATKVGWTASEVFGALEAVIADRRLAYSTSTSTTEANSEISMASGVDGATANL
;
A
#
# COMPACT_ATOMS: atom_id res chain seq x y z
N MET A 1 12.53 2.11 -11.95
CA MET A 1 12.04 0.99 -11.11
C MET A 1 12.32 1.32 -9.66
N ILE A 2 11.30 1.30 -8.79
CA ILE A 2 11.46 1.51 -7.35
C ILE A 2 12.06 0.25 -6.75
N ARG A 3 13.17 0.38 -6.02
CA ARG A 3 13.85 -0.75 -5.36
C ARG A 3 13.20 -1.05 -4.02
N ALA A 4 13.23 -2.31 -3.62
CA ALA A 4 12.85 -2.70 -2.26
C ALA A 4 13.79 -2.02 -1.23
N PRO A 5 13.32 -1.77 0.00
CA PRO A 5 14.17 -1.32 1.10
C PRO A 5 15.35 -2.27 1.30
N ILE A 6 16.51 -1.72 1.66
CA ILE A 6 17.71 -2.50 1.98
C ILE A 6 17.65 -2.95 3.44
N SER A 7 17.07 -2.13 4.33
CA SER A 7 16.87 -2.50 5.73
C SER A 7 15.54 -3.25 5.93
N GLU A 8 15.60 -4.47 6.48
CA GLU A 8 14.41 -5.20 6.94
C GLU A 8 13.76 -4.56 8.18
N ILE A 9 14.51 -3.74 8.91
CA ILE A 9 14.08 -3.13 10.18
C ILE A 9 13.24 -1.87 9.89
N GLN A 10 12.11 -1.73 10.59
CA GLN A 10 11.33 -0.51 10.70
C GLN A 10 12.13 0.54 11.51
N GLY A 11 13.22 1.05 10.94
CA GLY A 11 14.04 2.11 11.52
C GLY A 11 13.79 3.46 10.85
N PRO A 12 14.30 4.57 11.42
CA PRO A 12 14.24 5.90 10.79
C PRO A 12 14.82 5.90 9.37
N ASP A 13 15.78 5.02 9.10
CA ASP A 13 16.41 4.86 7.80
C ASP A 13 15.46 4.30 6.72
N ARG A 14 14.44 3.53 7.10
CA ARG A 14 13.47 2.95 6.15
C ARG A 14 12.63 4.03 5.46
N GLN A 15 12.30 5.11 6.18
CA GLN A 15 11.63 6.27 5.59
C GLN A 15 12.53 7.01 4.61
N LEU A 16 13.81 7.18 4.97
CA LEU A 16 14.80 7.81 4.11
C LEU A 16 15.08 6.98 2.84
N GLU A 17 15.14 5.65 2.96
CA GLU A 17 15.25 4.75 1.82
C GLU A 17 14.03 4.85 0.89
N CYS A 18 12.82 4.87 1.45
CA CYS A 18 11.60 5.05 0.67
C CYS A 18 11.62 6.38 -0.09
N HIS A 19 12.00 7.47 0.58
CA HIS A 19 12.16 8.77 -0.06
C HIS A 19 13.15 8.69 -1.23
N ARG A 20 14.37 8.18 -1.00
CA ARG A 20 15.41 8.07 -2.04
C ARG A 20 14.98 7.20 -3.22
N ALA A 21 14.21 6.15 -2.98
CA ALA A 21 13.71 5.27 -4.03
C ALA A 21 12.64 5.96 -4.90
N LEU A 22 11.87 6.88 -4.33
CA LEU A 22 10.81 7.62 -5.03
C LEU A 22 11.30 8.89 -5.72
N ASP A 23 12.29 9.59 -5.13
CA ASP A 23 12.74 10.91 -5.56
C ASP A 23 13.01 11.01 -7.07
N ALA A 24 13.83 10.10 -7.62
CA ALA A 24 14.14 10.08 -9.04
C ALA A 24 12.90 9.90 -9.94
N HIS A 25 11.89 9.14 -9.48
CA HIS A 25 10.67 8.91 -10.24
C HIS A 25 9.75 10.14 -10.20
N VAL A 26 9.68 10.83 -9.05
CA VAL A 26 8.92 12.08 -8.90
C VAL A 26 9.54 13.16 -9.79
N MET A 27 10.87 13.29 -9.78
CA MET A 27 11.56 14.28 -10.60
C MET A 27 11.44 14.00 -12.10
N GLU A 28 11.45 12.74 -12.53
CA GLU A 28 11.15 12.39 -13.92
C GLU A 28 9.73 12.80 -14.32
N ALA A 29 8.73 12.56 -13.46
CA ALA A 29 7.35 12.98 -13.73
C ALA A 29 7.22 14.50 -13.85
N VAL A 30 7.93 15.25 -13.00
CA VAL A 30 8.00 16.71 -13.08
C VAL A 30 8.67 17.16 -14.38
N ASP A 31 9.81 16.58 -14.74
CA ASP A 31 10.52 16.92 -15.99
C ASP A 31 9.65 16.68 -17.23
N GLN A 32 9.00 15.51 -17.32
CA GLN A 32 8.08 15.19 -18.42
C GLN A 32 6.90 16.16 -18.51
N ALA A 33 6.31 16.53 -17.37
CA ALA A 33 5.22 17.50 -17.35
C ALA A 33 5.68 18.91 -17.77
N THR A 34 6.88 19.33 -17.34
CA THR A 34 7.43 20.63 -17.75
C THR A 34 7.77 20.70 -19.23
N LYS A 35 8.24 19.59 -19.83
CA LYS A 35 8.49 19.49 -21.28
C LYS A 35 7.24 19.73 -22.13
N VAL A 36 6.05 19.44 -21.60
CA VAL A 36 4.77 19.66 -22.29
C VAL A 36 4.06 20.95 -21.87
N GLY A 37 4.74 21.81 -21.10
CA GLY A 37 4.32 23.18 -20.83
C GLY A 37 3.75 23.47 -19.44
N TRP A 38 3.71 22.49 -18.54
CA TRP A 38 3.30 22.74 -17.15
C TRP A 38 4.43 23.38 -16.34
N THR A 39 4.09 24.21 -15.37
CA THR A 39 5.08 24.69 -14.40
C THR A 39 5.34 23.63 -13.32
N ALA A 40 6.56 23.59 -12.78
CA ALA A 40 6.88 22.67 -11.68
C ALA A 40 5.94 22.86 -10.47
N SER A 41 5.52 24.11 -10.19
CA SER A 41 4.59 24.42 -9.10
C SER A 41 3.22 23.79 -9.31
N GLU A 42 2.68 23.82 -10.53
CA GLU A 42 1.41 23.15 -10.85
C GLU A 42 1.52 21.64 -10.70
N VAL A 43 2.64 21.05 -11.13
CA VAL A 43 2.87 19.61 -11.05
C VAL A 43 2.98 19.16 -9.59
N PHE A 44 3.73 19.87 -8.75
CA PHE A 44 3.81 19.54 -7.33
C PHE A 44 2.45 19.66 -6.63
N GLY A 45 1.66 20.70 -6.92
CA GLY A 45 0.30 20.82 -6.40
C GLY A 45 -0.62 19.68 -6.85
N ALA A 46 -0.50 19.25 -8.11
CA ALA A 46 -1.26 18.10 -8.61
C ALA A 46 -0.83 16.78 -7.97
N LEU A 47 0.47 16.56 -7.75
CA LEU A 47 1.00 15.38 -7.06
C LEU A 47 0.46 15.29 -5.62
N GLU A 48 0.40 16.40 -4.89
CA GLU A 48 -0.20 16.44 -3.54
C GLU A 48 -1.66 16.01 -3.54
N ALA A 49 -2.47 16.54 -4.47
CA ALA A 49 -3.88 16.18 -4.61
C ALA A 49 -4.05 14.69 -4.94
N VAL A 50 -3.28 14.17 -5.91
CA VAL A 50 -3.31 12.74 -6.26
C VAL A 50 -2.94 11.85 -5.07
N ILE A 51 -1.92 12.21 -4.29
CA ILE A 51 -1.52 11.45 -3.10
C ILE A 51 -2.64 11.46 -2.05
N ALA A 52 -3.29 12.61 -1.83
CA ALA A 52 -4.42 12.72 -0.91
C ALA A 52 -5.60 11.80 -1.33
N ASP A 53 -5.98 11.83 -2.60
CA ASP A 53 -7.05 10.98 -3.15
C ASP A 53 -6.73 9.50 -3.01
N ARG A 54 -5.47 9.11 -3.30
CA ARG A 54 -5.03 7.72 -3.16
C ARG A 54 -5.06 7.26 -1.70
N ARG A 55 -4.64 8.10 -0.76
CA ARG A 55 -4.72 7.79 0.67
C ARG A 55 -6.16 7.51 1.10
N LEU A 56 -7.12 8.34 0.65
CA LEU A 56 -8.53 8.11 0.92
C LEU A 56 -9.00 6.75 0.37
N ALA A 57 -8.66 6.45 -0.89
CA ALA A 57 -9.02 5.19 -1.52
C ALA A 57 -8.46 3.97 -0.78
N TYR A 58 -7.19 3.99 -0.39
CA TYR A 58 -6.57 2.90 0.36
C TYR A 58 -7.10 2.78 1.79
N SER A 59 -7.39 3.90 2.46
CA SER A 59 -8.00 3.90 3.80
C SER A 59 -9.43 3.32 3.81
N THR A 60 -10.14 3.38 2.68
CA THR A 60 -11.49 2.81 2.57
C THR A 60 -11.44 1.30 2.35
N SER A 61 -10.34 0.79 1.76
CA SER A 61 -10.15 -0.63 1.45
C SER A 61 -9.83 -1.53 2.65
N THR A 62 -9.51 -0.95 3.82
CA THR A 62 -9.24 -1.71 5.06
C THR A 62 -10.50 -2.19 5.79
N SER A 63 -11.68 -2.07 5.18
CA SER A 63 -12.96 -2.42 5.82
C SER A 63 -13.58 -3.75 5.36
N THR A 64 -12.93 -4.55 4.50
CA THR A 64 -13.58 -5.74 3.91
C THR A 64 -12.66 -6.94 3.66
N THR A 65 -11.63 -7.15 4.48
CA THR A 65 -10.82 -8.40 4.41
C THR A 65 -10.55 -9.04 5.78
N GLU A 66 -10.79 -8.36 6.89
CA GLU A 66 -10.67 -8.93 8.24
C GLU A 66 -11.98 -9.57 8.75
N ALA A 67 -12.78 -10.18 7.87
CA ALA A 67 -14.03 -10.84 8.27
C ALA A 67 -14.25 -12.19 7.57
N ASN A 68 -13.18 -12.96 7.33
CA ASN A 68 -13.36 -14.35 6.90
C ASN A 68 -12.27 -15.29 7.43
N SER A 69 -12.01 -15.23 8.72
CA SER A 69 -11.20 -16.21 9.43
C SER A 69 -11.78 -16.43 10.82
N GLU A 70 -13.00 -16.97 10.88
CA GLU A 70 -13.54 -17.69 12.05
C GLU A 70 -14.98 -18.18 11.76
N ILE A 71 -15.13 -19.13 10.83
CA ILE A 71 -16.19 -20.14 10.99
C ILE A 71 -15.49 -21.36 11.55
N SER A 72 -15.42 -21.36 12.88
CA SER A 72 -15.08 -22.53 13.70
C SER A 72 -15.96 -23.70 13.25
N MET A 73 -15.30 -24.75 12.79
CA MET A 73 -15.87 -26.09 12.61
C MET A 73 -16.22 -26.66 13.99
N ALA A 74 -17.38 -26.28 14.51
CA ALA A 74 -17.97 -26.86 15.70
C ALA A 74 -19.46 -27.12 15.44
N SER A 75 -19.75 -28.33 14.96
CA SER A 75 -21.01 -29.02 15.29
C SER A 75 -20.79 -30.51 15.04
N GLY A 76 -20.67 -31.26 16.13
CA GLY A 76 -20.33 -32.67 16.10
C GLY A 76 -21.49 -33.59 15.72
N VAL A 77 -21.17 -34.87 15.57
CA VAL A 77 -21.83 -35.94 16.33
C VAL A 77 -20.91 -37.15 16.36
N ASP A 78 -20.63 -37.61 17.57
CA ASP A 78 -19.97 -38.88 17.85
C ASP A 78 -20.87 -40.04 17.39
N GLY A 79 -20.53 -40.64 16.25
CA GLY A 79 -21.02 -41.97 15.88
C GLY A 79 -20.15 -43.02 16.52
N ALA A 80 -20.38 -43.32 17.81
CA ALA A 80 -19.72 -44.42 18.50
C ALA A 80 -20.03 -45.76 17.78
N THR A 81 -19.04 -46.31 17.10
CA THR A 81 -19.04 -47.71 16.68
C THR A 81 -18.56 -48.58 17.84
N ALA A 82 -19.46 -49.37 18.43
CA ALA A 82 -19.09 -50.56 19.20
C ALA A 82 -20.20 -51.62 19.08
N ASN A 83 -19.82 -52.77 18.51
CA ASN A 83 -20.60 -53.99 18.34
C ASN A 83 -21.08 -54.59 19.68
N LEU A 84 -22.28 -55.18 19.67
CA LEU A 84 -22.56 -56.60 20.01
C LEU A 84 -24.00 -56.96 19.60
#